data_AF-A0A5C7M136-F1
#
_entry.id   AF-A0A5C7M136-F1
#
_cell.length_a   1.000
_cell.length_b   1.000
_cell.length_c   1.000
_cell.angle_alpha   90.00
_cell.angle_beta   90.00
_cell.angle_gamma   90.00
#
_symmetry.space_group_name_H-M   'P 1'
#
loop_
_entity.id
_entity.type
_entity.pdbx_description
1 polymer ?
#
loop_
_entity_poly.entity_id
_entity_poly.type
_entity_poly.pdbx_seq_one_letter_code
_entity_poly.pdbx_strand_id
1 'polypeptide(L)' 'MDSPTRQLLIEVSGEDLTPLENEAGGHRVQRVPPTEKRGRTHTSTITVAIIDPDNAPD' A
#
# COMPACT_ATOMS: atom_id res chain seq x y z
N MET A 1 -17.86 10.92 4.99
CA MET A 1 -17.81 9.53 5.47
C MET A 1 -16.34 9.21 5.67
N ASP A 2 -15.82 9.59 6.85
CA ASP A 2 -14.44 9.32 7.25
C ASP A 2 -14.26 7.81 7.42
N SER A 3 -13.75 7.14 6.40
CA SER A 3 -13.06 5.88 6.64
C SER A 3 -11.67 6.25 7.10
N PRO A 4 -11.24 5.96 8.34
CA PRO A 4 -9.90 6.32 8.77
C PRO A 4 -8.90 5.51 7.95
N THR A 5 -8.35 6.13 6.91
CA THR A 5 -7.25 5.56 6.14
C THR A 5 -6.12 5.32 7.13
N ARG A 6 -5.81 4.05 7.37
CA ARG A 6 -4.65 3.70 8.18
C ARG A 6 -3.42 3.83 7.30
N GLN A 7 -2.39 4.44 7.85
CA GLN A 7 -1.10 4.64 7.20
C GLN A 7 -0.04 3.85 7.96
N LEU A 8 1.02 3.48 7.25
CA LEU A 8 2.18 2.80 7.80
C LEU A 8 3.43 3.38 7.13
N LEU A 9 4.40 3.77 7.94
CA LEU A 9 5.75 4.14 7.50
C LEU A 9 6.68 2.98 7.83
N ILE A 10 7.48 2.55 6.86
CA ILE A 10 8.46 1.48 7.01
C ILE A 10 9.78 1.99 6.47
N GLU A 11 10.84 1.85 7.26
CA GLU A 11 12.22 2.04 6.82
C GLU A 11 12.79 0.68 6.39
N VAL A 12 13.41 0.64 5.20
CA VAL A 12 14.00 -0.57 4.64
C VAL A 12 15.45 -0.25 4.26
N SER A 13 16.38 -1.11 4.67
CA SER A 13 17.81 -0.93 4.42
C SER A 13 18.40 -2.19 3.76
N GLY A 14 19.33 -2.01 2.82
CA GLY A 14 19.96 -3.11 2.09
C GLY A 14 20.95 -2.61 1.03
N GLU A 15 21.66 -3.54 0.37
CA GLU A 15 22.65 -3.19 -0.65
C GLU A 15 22.04 -2.78 -2.00
N ASP A 16 20.89 -3.37 -2.36
CA ASP A 16 20.13 -3.03 -3.56
C ASP A 16 18.63 -3.02 -3.24
N LEU A 17 18.03 -1.82 -3.32
CA LEU A 17 16.60 -1.59 -3.10
C LEU A 17 15.86 -1.18 -4.37
N THR A 18 16.55 -1.12 -5.51
CA THR A 18 15.96 -0.75 -6.80
C THR A 18 14.71 -1.56 -7.18
N PRO A 19 14.55 -2.84 -6.80
CA PRO A 19 13.31 -3.55 -7.11
C PRO A 19 12.07 -2.93 -6.47
N LEU A 20 12.19 -2.27 -5.31
CA LEU A 20 11.06 -1.67 -4.60
C LEU A 20 10.43 -0.51 -5.35
N GLU A 21 11.15 0.16 -6.25
CA GLU A 21 10.59 1.23 -7.09
C GLU A 21 9.36 0.75 -7.89
N ASN A 22 9.33 -0.54 -8.26
CA ASN A 22 8.20 -1.15 -8.98
C ASN A 22 6.96 -1.35 -8.10
N GLU A 23 7.09 -1.28 -6.78
CA GLU A 23 5.97 -1.42 -5.85
C GLU A 23 5.24 -0.08 -5.62
N ALA A 24 5.79 1.04 -6.09
CA ALA A 24 5.14 2.34 -6.00
C ALA A 24 3.83 2.38 -6.82
N GLY A 25 2.79 2.96 -6.24
CA GLY A 25 1.50 3.13 -6.88
C GLY A 25 0.36 2.35 -6.22
N GLY A 26 -0.72 2.15 -6.98
CA GLY A 26 -1.98 1.61 -6.50
C GLY A 26 -2.08 0.09 -6.60
N HIS A 27 -2.25 -0.57 -5.47
CA HIS A 27 -2.48 -2.02 -5.35
C HIS A 27 -3.94 -2.32 -5.06
N ARG A 28 -4.58 -3.17 -5.87
CA ARG A 28 -6.00 -3.49 -5.76
C ARG A 28 -6.21 -4.90 -5.22
N VAL A 29 -7.01 -5.02 -4.17
CA VAL A 29 -7.36 -6.31 -3.57
C VAL A 29 -8.84 -6.58 -3.78
N GLN A 30 -9.16 -7.71 -4.39
CA GLN A 30 -10.53 -8.18 -4.58
C GLN A 30 -10.69 -9.49 -3.81
N ARG A 31 -11.56 -9.49 -2.81
CA ARG A 31 -11.78 -10.65 -1.94
C ARG A 31 -13.19 -10.66 -1.37
N VAL A 32 -13.64 -11.81 -0.91
CA VAL A 32 -14.78 -11.90 0.03
C VAL A 32 -14.21 -11.78 1.45
N PRO A 33 -14.46 -10.69 2.18
CA PRO A 33 -13.91 -10.56 3.52
C PRO A 33 -14.62 -11.53 4.49
N PRO A 34 -13.93 -11.98 5.55
CA PRO A 34 -14.49 -12.95 6.51
C PRO A 34 -15.74 -12.43 7.24
N THR A 35 -15.94 -11.11 7.27
CA THR A 35 -17.11 -10.45 7.86
C THR A 35 -18.31 -10.40 6.91
N GLU A 36 -18.15 -10.75 5.63
CA GLU A 36 -19.21 -10.69 4.62
C GLU A 36 -19.96 -12.02 4.53
N LYS A 37 -21.26 -12.00 4.87
CA LYS A 37 -22.08 -13.20 5.01
C LYS A 37 -22.66 -13.72 3.69
N ARG A 38 -22.73 -12.89 2.64
CA ARG A 38 -23.41 -13.22 1.38
C ARG A 38 -22.45 -13.58 0.24
N GLY A 39 -21.16 -13.71 0.53
CA GLY A 39 -20.17 -14.07 -0.49
C GLY A 39 -19.89 -12.98 -1.52
N ARG A 40 -20.21 -11.72 -1.21
CA ARG A 40 -19.97 -10.60 -2.14
C ARG A 40 -18.49 -10.24 -2.16
N THR A 41 -17.94 -10.06 -3.36
CA THR A 41 -16.58 -9.56 -3.53
C THR A 41 -16.52 -8.08 -3.19
N HIS A 42 -15.64 -7.73 -2.28
CA HIS A 42 -15.30 -6.35 -1.96
C HIS A 42 -13.98 -6.00 -2.67
N THR A 43 -13.92 -4.79 -3.23
CA THR A 43 -12.71 -4.23 -3.80
C THR A 43 -12.14 -3.19 -2.85
N SER A 44 -10.86 -3.29 -2.54
CA SER A 44 -10.10 -2.30 -1.77
C SER A 44 -8.86 -1.89 -2.55
N THR A 45 -8.36 -0.68 -2.28
CA THR A 45 -7.13 -0.16 -2.88
C THR A 45 -6.21 0.33 -1.78
N ILE A 46 -4.91 0.13 -1.95
CA ILE A 46 -3.83 0.68 -1.13
C ILE A 46 -2.87 1.40 -2.06
N THR A 47 -2.36 2.54 -1.66
CA THR A 47 -1.30 3.25 -2.41
C THR A 47 0.01 3.09 -1.64
N VAL A 48 1.07 2.76 -2.37
CA VAL A 48 2.44 2.67 -1.84
C VAL A 48 3.26 3.82 -2.42
N ALA A 49 3.99 4.51 -1.57
CA ALA A 49 4.99 5.50 -1.96
C ALA A 49 6.37 4.98 -1.53
N ILE A 50 7.33 5.05 -2.44
CA ILE A 50 8.73 4.73 -2.19
C ILE A 50 9.49 6.05 -2.29
N ILE A 51 10.19 6.41 -1.22
CA ILE A 51 10.90 7.67 -1.09
C ILE A 51 12.33 7.34 -0.68
N ASP A 52 13.28 7.83 -1.46
CA ASP A 52 14.67 7.88 -1.05
C ASP A 52 14.82 9.05 -0.06
N PRO A 53 15.21 8.80 1.21
CA PRO A 53 15.36 9.86 2.20
C PRO A 53 16.37 10.95 1.79
N ASP A 54 17.33 10.63 0.92
CA ASP A 54 18.34 11.59 0.45
C ASP A 54 17.89 12.41 -0.78
N ASN A 55 16.74 12.07 -1.38
CA ASN A 55 16.16 12.75 -2.54
C ASN A 55 14.71 13.21 -2.29
N ALA A 56 14.35 13.44 -1.03
CA ALA A 56 13.07 14.04 -0.70
C ALA A 56 13.07 15.51 -1.18
N PRO A 57 12.03 15.98 -1.91
CA PRO A 57 11.88 17.41 -2.17
C PRO A 57 11.71 18.15 -0.84
N ASP A 58 12.45 19.25 -0.68
CA ASP A 58 12.37 20.15 0.48
C ASP A 58 10.93 20.56 0.83
#